data_AF-A0A836QAN7-F1
#
_entry.id   AF-A0A836QAN7-F1
#
_cell.length_a   1.000
_cell.length_b   1.000
_cell.length_c   1.000
_cell.angle_alpha   90.00
_cell.angle_beta   90.00
_cell.angle_gamma   90.00
#
_symmetry.space_group_name_H-M   'P 1'
#
loop_
_entity.id
_entity.type
_entity.pdbx_description
1 polymer ?
#
loop_
_entity_poly.entity_id
_entity_poly.type
_entity_poly.pdbx_seq_one_letter_code
_entity_poly.pdbx_strand_id
1 'polypeptide(L)'
;MFVILMLITVLAAVILLVVLVSNLTKIVGALNAIGGNPDSYLSKLRWGLRAIETETGHIPTEVTTLNTELGVIAEGLTGVDQHLVNTIDSVVKQERG
;
A
#
# COMPACT_ATOMS: atom_id res chain seq x y z
N MET A 1 14.32 -52.75 40.94
CA MET A 1 13.10 -52.32 40.22
C MET A 1 12.82 -50.83 40.41
N PHE A 2 12.65 -50.32 41.63
CA PHE A 2 12.38 -48.89 41.88
C PHE A 2 13.45 -47.92 41.35
N VAL A 3 14.74 -48.23 41.54
CA VAL A 3 15.84 -47.37 41.06
C VAL A 3 15.83 -47.21 39.54
N ILE A 4 15.54 -48.29 38.80
CA ILE A 4 15.47 -48.25 37.33
C ILE A 4 14.32 -47.36 36.88
N LEU A 5 13.13 -47.52 37.48
CA LEU A 5 11.97 -46.69 37.17
C LEU A 5 12.22 -45.21 37.50
N MET A 6 12.89 -44.92 38.61
CA MET A 6 13.30 -43.56 38.99
C MET A 6 14.25 -42.94 37.95
N LEU A 7 15.24 -43.69 37.46
CA LEU A 7 16.15 -43.20 36.42
C LEU A 7 15.42 -42.94 35.11
N ILE A 8 14.47 -43.80 34.73
CA ILE A 8 13.64 -43.63 33.53
C ILE A 8 12.77 -42.37 33.65
N THR A 9 12.14 -42.12 34.79
CA THR A 9 11.28 -40.92 34.97
C THR A 9 12.09 -39.64 34.96
N VAL A 10 13.28 -39.63 35.60
CA VAL A 10 14.21 -38.49 35.52
C VAL A 10 14.64 -38.25 34.08
N LEU A 11 15.02 -39.30 33.35
CA LEU A 11 15.41 -39.19 31.94
C LEU A 11 14.26 -38.65 31.09
N ALA A 12 13.03 -39.14 31.28
CA ALA A 12 11.85 -38.66 30.57
C ALA A 12 11.57 -37.17 30.84
N ALA A 13 11.69 -36.73 32.10
CA ALA A 13 11.55 -35.33 32.46
C ALA A 13 12.61 -34.43 31.80
N VAL A 14 13.86 -34.90 31.74
CA VAL A 14 14.95 -34.19 31.05
C VAL A 14 14.67 -34.10 29.55
N ILE A 15 14.23 -35.19 28.90
CA ILE A 15 13.88 -35.19 27.48
C ILE A 15 12.75 -34.18 27.21
N LEU A 16 11.70 -34.17 28.04
CA LEU A 16 10.60 -33.21 27.92
C LEU A 16 11.12 -31.77 27.98
N LEU A 17 11.97 -31.46 28.97
CA LEU A 17 12.58 -30.13 29.10
C LEU A 17 13.38 -29.73 27.86
N VAL A 18 14.19 -30.65 27.31
CA VAL A 18 14.96 -30.41 26.09
C VAL A 18 14.04 -30.11 24.90
N VAL A 19 12.97 -30.89 24.73
CA VAL A 19 11.99 -30.68 23.66
C VAL A 19 11.28 -29.34 23.83
N LEU A 20 10.89 -28.98 25.06
CA LEU A 20 10.23 -27.72 25.36
C LEU A 20 11.13 -26.53 25.00
N VAL A 21 12.37 -26.53 25.50
CA VAL A 21 13.35 -25.47 25.22
C VAL A 21 13.60 -25.34 23.72
N SER A 22 13.80 -26.46 23.02
CA SER A 22 14.00 -26.47 21.56
C SER A 22 12.86 -25.79 20.81
N ASN A 23 11.61 -26.09 21.17
CA ASN A 23 10.45 -25.48 20.52
C ASN A 23 10.31 -23.99 20.87
N LEU A 24 10.54 -23.60 22.12
CA LEU A 24 10.51 -22.19 22.53
C LEU A 24 11.57 -21.37 21.79
N THR A 25 12.78 -21.88 21.63
CA THR A 25 13.84 -21.20 20.86
C THR A 25 13.43 -20.99 19.40
N LYS A 26 12.79 -21.99 18.76
CA LYS A 26 12.27 -21.85 17.39
C LYS A 26 11.20 -20.78 17.30
N ILE A 27 10.26 -20.73 18.25
CA ILE A 27 9.20 -19.72 18.30
C ILE A 27 9.81 -18.32 18.45
N VAL A 28 10.76 -18.14 19.37
CA VAL A 28 11.46 -16.85 19.56
C VAL A 28 12.16 -16.41 18.27
N GLY A 29 12.85 -17.33 17.60
CA GLY A 29 13.48 -17.05 16.30
C GLY A 29 12.47 -16.56 15.24
N ALA A 30 11.32 -17.22 15.14
CA ALA A 30 10.25 -16.82 14.22
C ALA A 30 9.67 -15.43 14.58
N LEU A 31 9.40 -15.17 15.85
CA LEU A 31 8.88 -13.87 16.30
C LEU A 31 9.86 -12.72 16.04
N ASN A 32 11.16 -12.97 16.21
CA ASN A 32 12.20 -11.99 15.88
C ASN A 32 12.24 -11.68 14.37
N ALA A 33 12.10 -12.69 13.52
CA ALA A 33 12.03 -12.50 12.07
C ALA A 33 10.76 -11.77 11.62
N ILE A 34 9.63 -11.97 12.31
CA ILE A 34 8.35 -11.31 11.98
C ILE A 34 8.34 -9.85 12.45
N GLY A 35 8.62 -9.59 13.73
CA GLY A 35 8.38 -8.28 14.34
C GLY A 35 9.36 -7.84 15.43
N GLY A 36 10.24 -8.71 15.90
CA GLY A 36 11.12 -8.42 17.04
C GLY A 36 12.40 -7.63 16.73
N ASN A 37 12.66 -7.28 15.46
CA ASN A 37 13.87 -6.56 15.04
C ASN A 37 13.56 -5.48 13.98
N PRO A 38 14.29 -4.34 13.93
CA PRO A 38 14.23 -3.38 12.82
C PRO A 38 14.38 -3.93 11.40
N ASP A 39 14.97 -5.12 11.19
CA ASP A 39 15.07 -5.77 9.87
C ASP A 39 14.00 -6.83 9.61
N SER A 40 13.01 -6.94 10.49
CA SER A 40 11.94 -7.94 10.41
C SER A 40 11.00 -7.70 9.21
N TYR A 41 10.15 -8.68 8.92
CA TYR A 41 9.17 -8.54 7.83
C TYR A 41 8.19 -7.37 8.07
N LEU A 42 7.69 -7.20 9.30
CA LEU A 42 6.76 -6.12 9.62
C LEU A 42 7.41 -4.73 9.52
N SER A 43 8.70 -4.59 9.86
CA SER A 43 9.38 -3.30 9.71
C SER A 43 9.52 -2.93 8.24
N LYS A 44 9.89 -3.90 7.38
CA LYS A 44 9.98 -3.71 5.93
C LYS A 44 8.62 -3.37 5.32
N LEU A 45 7.56 -4.09 5.71
CA LEU A 45 6.19 -3.78 5.28
C LEU A 45 5.76 -2.37 5.69
N ARG A 46 6.07 -1.94 6.91
CA ARG A 46 5.77 -0.59 7.39
C ARG A 46 6.51 0.47 6.56
N TRP A 47 7.79 0.26 6.27
CA TRP A 47 8.56 1.17 5.42
C TRP A 47 8.01 1.23 4.00
N GLY A 48 7.70 0.07 3.41
CA GLY A 48 7.10 -0.01 2.08
C GLY A 48 5.74 0.68 2.01
N LEU A 49 4.87 0.46 3.00
CA LEU A 49 3.56 1.10 3.06
C LEU A 49 3.68 2.62 3.23
N ARG A 50 4.61 3.09 4.05
CA ARG A 50 4.89 4.52 4.22
C ARG A 50 5.41 5.18 2.93
N ALA A 51 6.25 4.47 2.18
CA ALA A 51 6.69 4.95 0.88
C ALA A 51 5.50 5.06 -0.08
N ILE A 52 4.64 4.04 -0.17
CA ILE A 52 3.42 4.09 -0.97
C ILE A 52 2.54 5.27 -0.55
N GLU A 53 2.30 5.47 0.74
CA GLU A 53 1.51 6.59 1.25
C GLU A 53 2.11 7.95 0.85
N THR A 54 3.43 8.09 0.91
CA THR A 54 4.13 9.33 0.53
C THR A 54 4.01 9.60 -0.97
N GLU A 55 4.24 8.59 -1.80
CA GLU A 55 4.19 8.70 -3.27
C GLU A 55 2.76 8.78 -3.82
N THR A 56 1.77 8.26 -3.09
CA THR A 56 0.36 8.29 -3.54
C THR A 56 -0.47 9.38 -2.88
N GLY A 57 0.03 10.01 -1.82
CA GLY A 57 -0.71 11.00 -1.03
C GLY A 57 -1.11 12.24 -1.82
N HIS A 58 -0.37 12.61 -2.87
CA HIS A 58 -0.69 13.77 -3.71
C HIS A 58 -1.71 13.45 -4.81
N ILE A 59 -1.93 12.18 -5.15
CA ILE A 59 -2.81 11.77 -6.28
C ILE A 59 -4.22 12.37 -6.18
N PRO A 60 -4.92 12.36 -5.02
CA PRO A 60 -6.26 12.92 -4.94
C PRO A 60 -6.32 14.42 -5.29
N THR A 61 -5.33 15.19 -4.86
CA THR A 61 -5.22 16.62 -5.17
C THR A 61 -4.93 16.83 -6.65
N GLU A 62 -3.92 16.15 -7.20
CA GLU A 62 -3.54 16.29 -8.61
C GLU A 62 -4.67 15.88 -9.56
N VAL A 63 -5.40 14.80 -9.27
CA VAL A 63 -6.55 14.36 -10.07
C VAL A 63 -7.69 15.39 -10.02
N THR A 64 -7.91 16.00 -8.86
CA THR A 64 -8.93 17.05 -8.71
C THR A 64 -8.56 18.27 -9.54
N THR A 65 -7.31 18.75 -9.41
CA THR A 65 -6.79 19.88 -10.20
C THR A 65 -6.90 19.61 -11.70
N LEU A 66 -6.41 18.45 -12.15
CA LEU A 66 -6.46 18.04 -13.55
C LEU A 66 -7.89 18.05 -14.09
N ASN A 67 -8.85 17.49 -13.33
CA ASN A 67 -10.24 17.45 -13.77
C ASN A 67 -10.86 18.86 -13.88
N THR A 68 -10.52 19.76 -12.95
CA THR A 68 -10.93 21.17 -13.02
C THR A 68 -10.36 21.86 -14.25
N GLU A 69 -9.07 21.71 -14.53
CA GLU A 69 -8.43 22.32 -15.69
C GLU A 69 -8.99 21.80 -17.01
N LEU A 70 -9.23 20.48 -17.11
CA LEU A 70 -9.89 19.88 -18.27
C LEU A 70 -11.32 20.41 -18.47
N GLY A 71 -12.06 20.64 -17.38
CA GLY A 71 -13.37 21.30 -17.43
C GLY A 71 -13.30 22.71 -18.03
N VAL A 72 -12.35 23.52 -17.56
CA VAL A 72 -12.11 24.88 -18.09
C VAL A 72 -11.74 24.85 -19.57
N ILE A 73 -10.88 23.91 -19.98
CA ILE A 73 -10.50 23.74 -21.39
C ILE A 73 -11.72 23.37 -22.25
N ALA A 74 -12.58 22.47 -21.77
CA ALA A 74 -13.78 22.06 -22.49
C ALA A 74 -14.78 23.24 -22.66
N GLU A 75 -14.95 24.05 -21.62
CA GLU A 75 -15.77 25.27 -21.69
C GLU A 75 -15.19 26.28 -22.69
N GLY A 76 -13.87 26.50 -22.66
CA GLY A 76 -13.17 27.37 -23.59
C GLY A 76 -13.33 26.92 -25.05
N LEU A 77 -13.19 25.63 -25.33
CA LEU A 77 -13.39 25.05 -26.66
C LEU A 77 -14.82 25.22 -27.15
N THR A 78 -15.81 25.07 -26.27
CA THR A 78 -17.22 25.33 -26.59
C THR A 78 -17.45 26.80 -26.95
N GLY A 79 -16.80 27.72 -26.24
CA GLY A 79 -16.84 29.15 -26.55
C GLY A 79 -16.22 29.47 -27.92
N VAL A 80 -15.10 28.84 -28.26
CA VAL A 80 -14.45 28.98 -29.58
C VAL A 80 -15.37 28.45 -30.69
N ASP A 81 -15.96 27.27 -30.53
CA ASP A 81 -16.90 26.69 -31.49
C ASP A 81 -18.09 27.63 -31.76
N GLN A 82 -18.72 28.15 -30.69
CA GLN A 82 -19.82 29.10 -30.81
C GLN A 82 -19.39 30.39 -31.51
N HIS A 83 -18.19 30.90 -31.23
CA HIS A 83 -17.67 32.08 -31.90
C HIS A 83 -17.47 31.82 -33.41
N LEU A 84 -16.95 30.65 -33.78
CA LEU A 84 -16.75 30.27 -35.18
C LEU A 84 -18.08 30.17 -35.93
N VAL A 85 -19.09 29.52 -35.34
CA VAL A 85 -20.45 29.45 -35.91
C VAL A 85 -21.02 30.85 -36.15
N ASN A 86 -20.95 31.72 -35.13
CA ASN A 86 -21.44 33.09 -35.25
C ASN A 86 -20.70 33.90 -36.33
N THR A 87 -19.39 33.68 -36.46
CA THR A 87 -18.57 34.35 -37.48
C THR A 87 -18.97 33.91 -38.88
N ILE A 88 -19.14 32.60 -39.10
CA ILE A 88 -19.61 32.05 -40.38
C ILE A 88 -20.98 32.63 -40.74
N ASP A 89 -21.92 32.66 -39.79
CA ASP A 89 -23.25 33.23 -40.01
C ASP A 89 -23.20 34.71 -40.39
N SER A 90 -22.31 35.49 -39.77
CA SER A 90 -22.12 36.90 -40.09
C SER A 90 -21.59 37.12 -41.51
N VAL A 91 -20.61 36.32 -41.93
CA VAL A 91 -20.02 36.37 -43.29
C VAL A 91 -21.08 35.96 -44.33
N VAL A 92 -21.85 34.90 -44.07
CA VAL A 92 -22.93 34.45 -44.98
C VAL A 92 -24.03 35.51 -45.13
N LYS A 93 -24.35 36.26 -44.06
CA LYS A 93 -25.30 37.38 -44.14
C LYS A 93 -24.75 38.54 -44.97
N GLN A 94 -23.46 38.84 -44.86
CA GLN A 94 -22.81 39.90 -45.62
C GLN A 94 -22.76 39.60 -47.13
N GLU A 95 -22.55 38.34 -47.52
CA GLU A 95 -22.57 37.90 -48.93
C GLU A 95 -23.97 37.95 -49.57
N ARG A 96 -25.04 37.97 -48.78
CA ARG A 96 -26.44 37.92 -49.25
C ARG A 96 -27.18 39.27 -49.23
N GLY A 97 -26.60 40.30 -48.62
CA GLY A 97 -27.13 41.66 -48.57
C GLY A 97 -26.49 42.55 -49.63
#